data_AF-A0A8C0UPY3-F1
#
_entry.id   AF-A0A8C0UPY3-F1
#
_cell.length_a   1.000
_cell.length_b   1.000
_cell.length_c   1.000
_cell.angle_alpha   90.00
_cell.angle_beta   90.00
_cell.angle_gamma   90.00
#
_symmetry.space_group_name_H-M   'P 1'
#
loop_
_entity.id
_entity.type
_entity.pdbx_description
1 polymer ?
#
loop_
_entity_poly.entity_id
_entity_poly.type
_entity_poly.pdbx_seq_one_letter_code
_entity_poly.pdbx_strand_id
1 'polypeptide(L)'
;MFINSALKRVLQGKYTFADGLEYDEEKWRYCDGYDRRFYTEICSGFKPPGIPQLTNLDPPKIIPEGCYDCGDGFYNPKTRVVVDYKRKFLRNSDNDEHEWILRTCRKAWDITTEDEPKPSNSFS
;
A
#
# COMPACT_ATOMS: atom_id res chain seq x y z
N MET A 1 9.24 -46.86 30.84
CA MET A 1 9.43 -45.52 31.44
C MET A 1 10.90 -45.18 31.24
N PHE A 2 11.30 -44.16 30.48
CA PHE A 2 10.87 -42.77 30.55
C PHE A 2 10.83 -42.10 29.16
N ILE A 3 9.89 -41.17 29.03
CA ILE A 3 9.58 -40.38 27.85
C ILE A 3 10.52 -39.18 27.87
N ASN A 4 11.44 -39.05 26.90
CA ASN A 4 12.17 -37.80 26.69
C ASN A 4 11.26 -36.84 25.92
N SER A 5 10.33 -36.21 26.63
CA SER A 5 9.56 -35.08 26.10
C SER A 5 10.48 -33.86 26.10
N ALA A 6 11.08 -33.57 24.94
CA ALA A 6 11.73 -32.29 24.72
C ALA A 6 10.65 -31.20 24.85
N LEU A 7 10.74 -30.40 25.91
CA LEU A 7 9.94 -29.18 26.11
C LEU A 7 10.23 -28.21 24.97
N LYS A 8 9.45 -28.31 23.89
CA LYS A 8 9.36 -27.28 22.84
C LYS A 8 8.76 -26.06 23.52
N ARG A 9 9.58 -25.05 23.82
CA ARG A 9 9.10 -23.76 24.31
C ARG A 9 8.28 -23.12 23.18
N VAL A 10 6.95 -23.14 23.31
CA VAL A 10 6.05 -22.47 22.37
C VAL A 10 6.26 -20.97 22.55
N LEU A 11 6.76 -20.29 21.52
CA LEU A 11 6.77 -18.84 21.46
C LEU A 11 5.34 -18.40 21.15
N GLN A 12 4.59 -17.97 22.16
CA GLN A 12 3.28 -17.37 21.98
C GLN A 12 3.46 -15.86 21.79
N GLY A 13 2.94 -15.33 20.69
CA GLY A 13 3.04 -13.90 20.38
C GLY A 13 2.03 -13.50 19.32
N LYS A 14 1.65 -12.23 19.31
CA LYS A 14 0.84 -11.63 18.24
C LYS A 14 1.76 -11.00 17.21
N TYR A 15 1.45 -11.19 15.94
CA TYR A 15 2.15 -10.54 14.85
C TYR A 15 1.21 -9.52 14.19
N THR A 16 1.64 -8.27 14.11
CA THR A 16 0.87 -7.17 13.53
C THR A 16 1.71 -6.49 12.46
N PHE A 17 1.16 -6.35 11.26
CA PHE A 17 1.80 -5.65 10.16
C PHE A 17 1.86 -4.14 10.44
N ALA A 18 2.69 -3.42 9.67
CA ALA A 18 2.90 -1.98 9.88
C ALA A 18 1.64 -1.12 9.71
N ASP A 19 0.62 -1.64 9.02
CA ASP A 19 -0.69 -1.01 8.83
C ASP A 19 -1.73 -1.41 9.89
N GLY A 20 -1.33 -2.20 10.89
CA GLY A 20 -2.21 -2.63 11.99
C GLY A 20 -2.96 -3.94 11.74
N LEU A 21 -2.80 -4.56 10.56
CA LEU A 21 -3.39 -5.87 10.29
C LEU A 21 -2.79 -6.91 11.26
N GLU A 22 -3.62 -7.54 12.09
CA GLU A 22 -3.21 -8.64 12.96
C GLU A 22 -3.23 -9.94 12.16
N TYR A 23 -2.12 -10.68 12.17
CA TYR A 23 -2.06 -12.02 11.60
C TYR A 23 -2.81 -13.01 12.47
N ASP A 24 -3.66 -13.80 11.83
CA ASP A 24 -4.42 -14.89 12.44
C ASP A 24 -4.21 -16.15 11.61
N GLU A 25 -3.58 -17.17 12.20
CA GLU A 25 -3.26 -18.44 11.53
C GLU A 25 -4.53 -19.25 11.20
N GLU A 26 -5.56 -19.18 12.05
CA GLU A 26 -6.78 -19.98 11.90
C GLU A 26 -7.88 -19.23 11.14
N LYS A 27 -7.93 -17.90 11.27
CA LYS A 27 -9.02 -17.06 10.76
C LYS A 27 -8.51 -15.94 9.86
N TRP A 28 -7.51 -16.23 9.02
CA TRP A 28 -7.04 -15.29 8.01
C TRP A 28 -8.14 -15.00 6.99
N ARG A 29 -8.54 -13.73 6.86
CA ARG A 29 -9.59 -13.27 5.92
C ARG A 29 -9.11 -12.23 4.92
N TYR A 30 -7.86 -11.75 5.06
CA TYR A 30 -7.33 -10.71 4.19
C TYR A 30 -6.66 -11.31 2.96
N CYS A 31 -7.03 -10.85 1.75
CA CYS A 31 -6.50 -11.41 0.50
C CYS A 31 -6.66 -12.95 0.40
N ASP A 32 -7.78 -13.51 0.88
CA ASP A 32 -8.10 -14.95 0.79
C ASP A 32 -8.55 -15.40 -0.62
N GLY A 33 -8.51 -14.49 -1.60
CA GLY A 33 -8.97 -14.70 -2.97
C GLY A 33 -10.47 -14.45 -3.18
N TYR A 34 -11.26 -14.41 -2.11
CA TYR A 34 -12.69 -14.10 -2.15
C TYR A 34 -12.93 -12.62 -1.89
N ASP A 35 -12.28 -12.08 -0.87
CA ASP A 35 -12.33 -10.65 -0.53
C ASP A 35 -11.15 -9.90 -1.17
N ARG A 36 -11.48 -8.96 -2.08
CA ARG A 36 -10.51 -8.14 -2.82
C ARG A 36 -10.38 -6.72 -2.26
N ARG A 37 -11.05 -6.41 -1.16
CA ARG A 37 -11.00 -5.10 -0.52
C ARG A 37 -9.63 -4.84 0.09
N PHE A 38 -9.24 -3.55 0.13
CA PHE A 38 -8.13 -3.13 0.96
C PHE A 38 -8.45 -3.38 2.44
N TYR A 39 -7.42 -3.58 3.26
CA TYR A 39 -7.62 -3.83 4.68
C TYR A 39 -8.37 -2.67 5.36
N THR A 40 -8.03 -1.44 4.98
CA THR A 40 -8.73 -0.25 5.49
C THR A 40 -10.20 -0.17 5.07
N GLU A 41 -10.58 -0.69 3.90
CA GLU A 41 -11.99 -0.82 3.48
C GLU A 41 -12.72 -1.93 4.25
N ILE A 42 -12.02 -3.00 4.65
CA ILE A 42 -12.59 -4.02 5.55
C ILE A 42 -12.88 -3.40 6.92
N CYS A 43 -11.97 -2.57 7.44
CA CYS A 43 -12.11 -1.93 8.75
C CYS A 43 -13.12 -0.77 8.75
N SER A 44 -13.13 0.06 7.72
CA SER A 44 -13.85 1.34 7.70
C SER A 44 -15.07 1.36 6.78
N GLY A 45 -15.26 0.31 5.98
CA GLY A 45 -16.28 0.26 4.93
C GLY A 45 -15.82 0.90 3.61
N PHE A 46 -16.71 0.87 2.62
CA PHE A 46 -16.45 1.44 1.30
C PHE A 46 -16.64 2.95 1.26
N LYS A 47 -15.89 3.59 0.36
CA LYS A 47 -16.19 4.96 -0.06
C LYS A 47 -17.51 5.04 -0.82
N PRO A 48 -18.13 6.24 -0.88
CA PRO A 48 -19.28 6.48 -1.75
C PRO A 48 -19.00 6.04 -3.19
N PRO A 49 -20.02 5.55 -3.91
CA PRO A 49 -19.90 5.21 -5.32
C PRO A 49 -19.32 6.39 -6.12
N GLY A 50 -18.40 6.08 -7.03
CA GLY A 50 -17.73 7.09 -7.87
C GLY A 50 -16.36 7.53 -7.37
N ILE A 51 -16.02 7.29 -6.09
CA ILE A 51 -14.70 7.64 -5.53
C ILE A 51 -14.00 6.36 -5.07
N PRO A 52 -13.37 5.59 -5.97
CA PRO A 52 -12.68 4.37 -5.58
C PRO A 52 -11.47 4.70 -4.70
N GLN A 53 -11.21 3.84 -3.72
CA GLN A 53 -9.98 3.92 -2.95
C GLN A 53 -8.81 3.46 -3.83
N LEU A 54 -7.78 4.31 -3.95
CA LEU A 54 -6.67 4.06 -4.88
C LEU A 54 -5.59 3.14 -4.28
N THR A 55 -5.37 3.23 -2.97
CA THR A 55 -4.36 2.43 -2.25
C THR A 55 -4.88 2.03 -0.87
N ASN A 56 -4.26 1.07 -0.19
CA ASN A 56 -4.64 0.70 1.18
C ASN A 56 -4.59 1.89 2.16
N LEU A 57 -3.74 2.90 1.90
CA LEU A 57 -3.75 4.16 2.64
C LEU A 57 -4.70 5.15 1.96
N ASP A 58 -5.56 5.78 2.76
CA ASP A 58 -6.43 6.85 2.29
C ASP A 58 -6.35 8.07 3.22
N PRO A 59 -5.99 9.28 2.71
CA PRO A 59 -5.63 9.57 1.33
C PRO A 59 -4.31 8.91 0.90
N PRO A 60 -4.14 8.60 -0.40
CA PRO A 60 -2.91 8.01 -0.89
C PRO A 60 -1.74 8.98 -0.72
N LYS A 61 -0.51 8.43 -0.64
CA LYS A 61 0.69 9.27 -0.55
C LYS A 61 0.84 10.14 -1.80
N ILE A 62 1.09 11.42 -1.60
CA ILE A 62 1.43 12.37 -2.66
C ILE A 62 2.81 12.00 -3.19
N ILE A 63 2.88 11.64 -4.46
CA ILE A 63 4.13 11.29 -5.12
C ILE A 63 4.79 12.59 -5.59
N PRO A 64 6.09 12.81 -5.34
CA PRO A 64 6.81 13.97 -5.89
C PRO A 64 6.73 14.02 -7.41
N GLU A 65 6.71 15.21 -7.99
CA GLU A 65 6.63 15.40 -9.44
C GLU A 65 7.73 14.62 -10.18
N GLY A 66 7.37 13.97 -11.28
CA GLY A 66 8.29 13.16 -12.08
C GLY A 66 8.76 11.87 -11.40
N CYS A 67 8.25 11.53 -10.22
CA CYS A 67 8.62 10.33 -9.46
C CYS A 67 7.51 9.27 -9.48
N TYR A 68 7.88 8.08 -9.01
CA TYR A 68 7.04 6.89 -8.91
C TYR A 68 6.98 6.41 -7.45
N ASP A 69 5.89 5.77 -7.06
CA ASP A 69 5.75 5.13 -5.74
C ASP A 69 5.95 3.61 -5.89
N CYS A 70 7.03 3.11 -5.30
CA CYS A 70 7.42 1.70 -5.36
C CYS A 70 6.80 0.85 -4.23
N GLY A 71 5.99 1.45 -3.35
CA GLY A 71 5.38 0.79 -2.19
C GLY A 71 6.26 0.77 -0.94
N ASP A 72 7.57 0.97 -1.09
CA ASP A 72 8.54 1.14 -0.01
C ASP A 72 9.22 2.53 0.00
N GLY A 73 9.00 3.31 -1.06
CA GLY A 73 9.62 4.61 -1.25
C GLY A 73 9.28 5.26 -2.58
N PHE A 74 9.85 6.45 -2.80
CA PHE A 74 9.73 7.18 -4.04
C PHE A 74 10.96 6.99 -4.93
N TYR A 75 10.72 6.62 -6.18
CA TYR A 75 11.72 6.46 -7.20
C TYR A 75 11.81 7.68 -8.13
N ASN A 76 13.03 8.16 -8.35
CA ASN A 76 13.30 9.21 -9.34
C ASN A 76 14.01 8.60 -10.57
N PRO A 77 13.36 8.61 -11.76
CA PRO A 77 13.90 7.99 -12.97
C PRO A 77 15.13 8.72 -13.53
N LYS A 78 15.33 10.01 -13.18
CA LYS A 78 16.49 10.80 -13.62
C LYS A 78 17.75 10.42 -12.86
N THR A 79 17.62 10.18 -11.55
CA THR A 79 18.78 9.84 -10.69
C THR A 79 18.94 8.34 -10.49
N ARG A 80 17.93 7.52 -10.84
CA ARG A 80 17.88 6.07 -10.59
C ARG A 80 17.98 5.71 -9.10
N VAL A 81 17.43 6.56 -8.24
CA VAL A 81 17.49 6.39 -6.77
C VAL A 81 16.08 6.22 -6.23
N VAL A 82 15.94 5.28 -5.29
CA VAL A 82 14.77 5.13 -4.42
C VAL A 82 15.10 5.73 -3.05
N VAL A 83 14.22 6.59 -2.56
CA VAL A 83 14.25 7.12 -1.19
C VAL A 83 13.01 6.67 -0.43
N ASP A 84 13.10 6.48 0.88
CA ASP A 84 11.93 6.18 1.71
C ASP A 84 10.94 7.35 1.73
N TYR A 85 9.79 7.16 2.37
CA TYR A 85 8.78 8.21 2.51
C TYR A 85 9.21 9.39 3.38
N LYS A 86 10.36 9.30 4.07
CA LYS A 86 11.03 10.40 4.83
C LYS A 86 12.20 11.00 4.05
N ARG A 87 12.35 10.68 2.75
CA ARG A 87 13.41 11.15 1.84
C ARG A 87 14.82 10.68 2.22
N LYS A 88 14.94 9.57 2.94
CA LYS A 88 16.23 8.91 3.21
C LYS A 88 16.56 7.93 2.09
N PHE A 89 17.82 7.88 1.69
CA PHE A 89 18.29 6.93 0.69
C PHE A 89 17.96 5.49 1.08
N LEU A 90 17.39 4.72 0.14
CA LEU A 90 17.19 3.28 0.27
C LEU A 90 18.14 2.50 -0.65
N ARG A 91 18.08 2.76 -1.96
CA ARG A 91 18.87 2.03 -2.95
C ARG A 91 19.02 2.79 -4.28
N ASN A 92 19.97 2.34 -5.08
CA ASN A 92 20.00 2.62 -6.52
C ASN A 92 19.26 1.48 -7.25
N SER A 93 18.55 1.82 -8.32
CA SER A 93 17.86 0.84 -9.16
C SER A 93 18.70 0.44 -10.36
N ASP A 94 18.78 -0.85 -10.62
CA ASP A 94 19.36 -1.38 -11.84
C ASP A 94 18.40 -1.20 -13.04
N ASN A 95 18.80 -1.71 -14.21
CA ASN A 95 18.00 -1.56 -15.42
C ASN A 95 16.68 -2.36 -15.34
N ASP A 96 16.70 -3.55 -14.76
CA ASP A 96 15.50 -4.40 -14.68
C ASP A 96 14.47 -3.79 -13.72
N GLU A 97 14.91 -3.33 -12.55
CA GLU A 97 14.07 -2.61 -11.60
C GLU A 97 13.56 -1.30 -12.20
N HIS A 98 14.40 -0.55 -12.91
CA HIS A 98 13.96 0.67 -13.59
C HIS A 98 12.82 0.43 -14.56
N GLU A 99 12.99 -0.53 -15.48
CA GLU A 99 11.97 -0.84 -16.49
C GLU A 99 10.70 -1.37 -15.83
N TRP A 100 10.83 -2.17 -14.76
CA TRP A 100 9.69 -2.62 -13.98
C TRP A 100 8.95 -1.44 -13.35
N ILE A 101 9.65 -0.54 -12.65
CA ILE A 101 9.04 0.63 -11.99
C ILE A 101 8.31 1.52 -13.01
N LEU A 102 8.95 1.84 -14.13
CA LEU A 102 8.33 2.69 -15.16
C LEU A 102 7.04 2.09 -15.73
N ARG A 103 6.96 0.76 -15.79
CA ARG A 103 5.82 0.02 -16.35
C ARG A 103 4.70 -0.21 -15.34
N THR A 104 5.02 -0.46 -14.07
CA THR A 104 4.06 -1.03 -13.11
C THR A 104 3.74 -0.12 -11.92
N CYS A 105 4.61 0.81 -11.56
CA CYS A 105 4.40 1.64 -10.38
C CYS A 105 3.49 2.83 -10.66
N ARG A 106 2.75 3.24 -9.63
CA ARG A 106 1.95 4.47 -9.64
C ARG A 106 2.87 5.68 -9.81
N LYS A 107 2.47 6.64 -10.64
CA LYS A 107 3.25 7.85 -10.94
C LYS A 107 2.52 9.12 -10.50
N ALA A 108 3.27 10.20 -10.32
CA ALA A 108 2.74 11.44 -9.73
C ALA A 108 1.54 12.06 -10.46
N TRP A 109 1.38 11.76 -11.74
CA TRP A 109 0.30 12.26 -12.59
C TRP A 109 -0.85 11.27 -12.80
N ASP A 110 -0.90 10.16 -12.05
CA ASP A 110 -2.07 9.27 -12.03
C ASP A 110 -3.24 9.82 -11.20
N ILE A 111 -2.99 10.86 -10.40
CA ILE A 111 -4.05 11.56 -9.66
C ILE A 111 -4.59 12.65 -10.59
N THR A 112 -5.55 12.30 -11.45
CA THR A 112 -6.31 13.31 -12.19
C THR A 112 -7.15 14.09 -11.20
N THR A 113 -6.87 15.38 -11.04
CA THR A 113 -7.74 16.37 -10.40
C THR A 113 -9.02 16.52 -11.22
N GLU A 114 -9.95 15.59 -11.10
CA GLU A 114 -11.28 15.69 -11.70
C GLU A 114 -12.32 15.25 -10.68
N ASP A 115 -12.56 16.07 -9.65
CA ASP A 115 -13.75 16.00 -8.79
C ASP A 115 -13.99 17.35 -8.07
N GLU A 116 -13.63 18.48 -8.70
CA GLU A 116 -14.26 19.74 -8.28
C GLU A 116 -15.70 19.71 -8.81
N PRO A 117 -16.74 19.65 -7.95
CA PRO A 117 -18.10 19.75 -8.43
C PRO A 117 -18.26 21.10 -9.10
N LYS A 118 -18.60 21.09 -10.40
CA LYS A 118 -18.97 22.32 -11.10
C LYS A 118 -20.09 22.98 -10.28
N PRO A 119 -19.97 24.27 -9.89
CA PRO A 119 -21.05 24.93 -9.20
C PRO A 119 -22.30 24.82 -10.07
N SER A 120 -23.34 24.20 -9.51
CA SER A 120 -24.65 24.15 -10.13
C SER A 120 -25.12 25.60 -10.28
N ASN A 121 -25.07 26.13 -11.49
CA ASN A 121 -25.80 27.34 -11.83
C ASN A 121 -27.29 27.00 -11.76
N SER A 122 -27.88 27.15 -10.57
CA SER A 122 -29.31 27.31 -10.41
C SER A 122 -29.68 28.69 -10.95
N PHE A 123 -29.97 28.77 -12.25
CA PHE A 123 -30.78 29.86 -12.78
C PHE A 123 -32.23 29.39 -12.81
N SER A 124 -32.98 29.94 -11.85
CA SER A 124 -34.40 30.34 -11.87
C SER A 124 -35.35 29.61 -12.82
#